data_AF-G0P354-F1
#
_entry.id   AF-G0P354-F1
#
_cell.length_a   1.000
_cell.length_b   1.000
_cell.length_c   1.000
_cell.angle_alpha   90.00
_cell.angle_beta   90.00
_cell.angle_gamma   90.00
#
_symmetry.space_group_name_H-M   'P 1'
#
loop_
_entity.id
_entity.type
_entity.pdbx_description
1 polymer ?
#
loop_
_entity_poly.entity_id
_entity_poly.type
_entity_poly.pdbx_seq_one_letter_code
_entity_poly.pdbx_strand_id
1 'polypeptide(L)'
;MNSGECHVCNRVLRKNNFREQIYDDPLIDKDTFLRRKLRKIYNLKQDDYATLKEKSGDYQERFETLVYNLVLEADVMETNAEISAFEEKNKELIDRNKTSSMLRLDHYLLQLFMLYINQELC
;
A
#
# COMPACT_ATOMS: atom_id res chain seq x y z
N MET A 1 -4.44 8.05 -28.64
CA MET A 1 -3.83 7.95 -27.30
C MET A 1 -2.56 7.12 -27.47
N ASN A 2 -1.39 7.77 -27.46
CA ASN A 2 -0.13 7.13 -27.84
C ASN A 2 0.42 6.31 -26.66
N SER A 3 0.28 4.99 -26.71
CA SER A 3 1.09 4.06 -25.92
C SER A 3 2.35 3.73 -26.72
N GLY A 4 3.50 3.68 -26.05
CA GLY A 4 4.77 3.22 -26.66
C GLY A 4 5.14 1.83 -26.15
N GLU A 5 6.04 1.13 -26.83
CA GLU A 5 6.57 -0.15 -26.38
C GLU A 5 7.98 0.03 -25.83
N CYS A 6 8.30 -0.64 -24.73
CA CYS A 6 9.66 -0.65 -24.20
C CYS A 6 10.59 -1.41 -25.15
N HIS A 7 11.65 -0.78 -25.65
CA HIS A 7 12.60 -1.42 -26.58
C HIS A 7 13.44 -2.56 -25.97
N VAL A 8 13.42 -2.73 -24.64
CA VAL A 8 14.19 -3.76 -23.93
C VAL A 8 13.35 -5.00 -23.66
N CYS A 9 12.11 -4.82 -23.20
CA CYS A 9 11.24 -5.92 -22.75
C CYS A 9 9.88 -5.99 -23.47
N ASN A 10 9.66 -5.15 -24.49
CA ASN A 10 8.43 -5.06 -25.30
C ASN A 10 7.14 -4.81 -24.49
N ARG A 11 7.25 -4.39 -23.22
CA ARG A 11 6.10 -4.03 -22.39
C ARG A 11 5.45 -2.76 -22.92
N VAL A 12 4.13 -2.78 -23.08
CA VAL A 12 3.34 -1.60 -23.47
C VAL A 12 3.38 -0.57 -22.33
N LEU A 13 3.97 0.58 -22.61
CA LEU A 13 4.08 1.72 -21.71
C LEU A 13 2.90 2.68 -21.95
N ARG A 14 2.15 2.95 -20.88
CA ARG A 14 1.03 3.90 -20.90
C ARG A 14 1.44 5.17 -20.17
N LYS A 15 1.12 6.34 -20.72
CA LYS A 15 1.45 7.65 -20.12
C LYS A 15 1.02 7.74 -18.65
N ASN A 16 -0.15 7.20 -18.30
CA ASN A 16 -0.70 7.24 -16.94
C ASN A 16 0.03 6.31 -15.94
N ASN A 17 0.91 5.42 -16.42
CA ASN A 17 1.65 4.49 -15.56
C ASN A 17 3.04 5.03 -15.18
N PHE A 18 3.48 6.12 -15.79
CA PHE A 18 4.72 6.78 -15.38
C PHE A 18 4.48 7.51 -14.07
N ARG A 19 5.43 7.37 -13.15
CA ARG A 19 5.47 8.07 -11.88
C ARG A 19 6.85 8.72 -11.71
N GLU A 20 6.91 9.76 -10.90
CA GLU A 20 8.18 10.31 -10.45
C GLU A 20 8.92 9.25 -9.62
N GLN A 21 10.19 9.01 -9.96
CA GLN A 21 11.08 8.13 -9.23
C GLN A 21 11.66 8.92 -8.05
N ILE A 22 11.54 8.38 -6.85
CA ILE A 22 12.00 9.04 -5.62
C ILE A 22 13.37 8.50 -5.18
N TYR A 23 13.65 7.23 -5.51
CA TYR A 23 14.89 6.54 -5.12
C TYR A 23 15.74 6.21 -6.34
N ASP A 24 17.06 6.34 -6.20
CA ASP A 24 18.01 6.03 -7.28
C ASP A 24 17.98 4.55 -7.67
N ASP A 25 17.76 3.65 -6.70
CA ASP A 25 17.62 2.22 -6.94
C ASP A 25 16.19 1.88 -7.44
N PRO A 26 16.06 1.36 -8.69
CA PRO A 26 14.77 1.01 -9.25
C PRO A 26 14.01 -0.08 -8.48
N LEU A 27 14.71 -0.99 -7.79
CA LEU A 27 14.09 -2.04 -6.98
C LEU A 27 13.49 -1.46 -5.70
N ILE A 28 14.19 -0.54 -5.04
CA ILE A 28 13.68 0.15 -3.84
C ILE A 28 12.47 1.01 -4.19
N ASP A 29 12.50 1.70 -5.34
CA ASP A 29 11.36 2.50 -5.81
C ASP A 29 10.15 1.61 -6.13
N LYS A 30 10.37 0.46 -6.78
CA LYS A 30 9.33 -0.55 -7.07
C LYS A 30 8.74 -1.12 -5.77
N ASP A 31 9.58 -1.51 -4.82
CA ASP A 31 9.18 -2.02 -3.50
C ASP A 31 8.30 -1.01 -2.77
N THR A 32 8.80 0.23 -2.61
CA THR A 32 8.09 1.28 -1.87
C THR A 32 6.73 1.57 -2.51
N PHE A 33 6.67 1.61 -3.84
CA PHE A 33 5.42 1.78 -4.57
C PHE A 33 4.43 0.63 -4.32
N LEU A 34 4.88 -0.62 -4.43
CA LEU A 34 4.05 -1.80 -4.23
C LEU A 34 3.58 -1.92 -2.78
N ARG A 35 4.45 -1.67 -1.80
CA ARG A 35 4.10 -1.62 -0.38
C ARG A 35 2.99 -0.61 -0.11
N ARG A 36 3.11 0.62 -0.64
CA ARG A 36 2.06 1.65 -0.51
C ARG A 36 0.74 1.22 -1.12
N LYS A 37 0.77 0.51 -2.25
CA LYS A 37 -0.45 -0.01 -2.90
C LYS A 37 -1.07 -1.13 -2.08
N LEU A 38 -0.28 -2.15 -1.71
CA LEU A 38 -0.75 -3.31 -0.97
C LEU A 38 -1.22 -2.95 0.44
N ARG A 39 -0.59 -1.99 1.12
CA ARG A 39 -1.04 -1.53 2.45
C ARG A 39 -2.45 -0.93 2.46
N LYS A 40 -2.98 -0.50 1.32
CA LYS A 40 -4.39 -0.06 1.22
C LYS A 40 -5.38 -1.23 1.29
N ILE A 41 -4.92 -2.43 0.92
CA ILE A 41 -5.69 -3.67 0.93
C ILE A 41 -5.39 -4.43 2.22
N TYR A 42 -4.11 -4.67 2.52
CA TYR A 42 -3.60 -5.33 3.71
C TYR A 42 -3.50 -4.35 4.90
N ASN A 43 -4.66 -3.87 5.35
CA ASN A 43 -4.79 -2.84 6.39
C ASN A 43 -5.43 -3.32 7.71
N LEU A 44 -5.50 -4.63 7.94
CA LEU A 44 -6.00 -5.22 9.19
C LEU A 44 -5.19 -4.73 10.40
N LYS A 45 -5.89 -4.28 11.44
CA LYS A 45 -5.32 -3.72 12.67
C LYS A 45 -5.26 -4.77 13.77
N GLN A 46 -4.49 -4.49 14.81
CA GLN A 46 -4.42 -5.34 16.00
C GLN A 46 -5.83 -5.68 16.53
N ASP A 47 -6.77 -4.75 16.55
CA ASP A 47 -8.11 -5.02 17.08
C ASP A 47 -8.96 -5.96 16.20
N ASP A 48 -8.52 -6.26 14.97
CA ASP A 48 -9.21 -7.14 14.02
C ASP A 48 -8.83 -8.63 14.18
N TYR A 49 -7.84 -8.97 15.01
CA TYR A 49 -7.36 -10.35 15.19
C TYR A 49 -7.86 -11.00 16.49
N ALA A 50 -8.31 -12.25 16.40
CA ALA A 50 -8.74 -13.05 17.54
C ALA A 50 -7.57 -13.49 18.43
N THR A 51 -6.40 -13.75 17.85
CA THR A 51 -5.24 -14.31 18.58
C THR A 51 -3.96 -13.53 18.33
N LEU A 52 -3.11 -13.38 19.35
CA LEU A 52 -1.79 -12.72 19.25
C LEU A 52 -0.84 -13.35 18.20
N LYS A 53 -0.98 -14.65 17.92
CA LYS A 53 -0.12 -15.38 16.98
C LYS A 53 -0.43 -15.03 15.51
N GLU A 54 -1.71 -14.84 15.17
CA GLU A 54 -2.15 -14.28 13.89
C GLU A 54 -1.76 -12.79 13.74
N LYS A 55 -1.54 -12.11 14.87
CA LYS A 55 -1.40 -10.65 15.02
C LYS A 55 -0.05 -10.07 14.60
N SER A 56 1.05 -10.82 14.72
CA SER A 56 2.41 -10.25 14.59
C SER A 56 3.40 -11.04 13.74
N GLY A 57 3.17 -12.32 13.47
CA GLY A 57 4.06 -13.15 12.64
C GLY A 57 3.50 -13.38 11.25
N ASP A 58 2.59 -14.36 11.15
CA ASP A 58 2.18 -14.96 9.88
C ASP A 58 1.56 -13.96 8.89
N TYR A 59 0.73 -13.02 9.36
CA TYR A 59 0.14 -12.01 8.48
C TYR A 59 1.17 -11.03 7.92
N GLN A 60 2.11 -10.57 8.76
CA GLN A 60 3.14 -9.62 8.33
C GLN A 60 4.17 -10.33 7.44
N GLU A 61 4.55 -11.57 7.77
CA GLU A 61 5.40 -12.41 6.94
C GLU A 61 4.76 -12.70 5.58
N ARG A 62 3.45 -13.01 5.56
CA ARG A 62 2.72 -13.20 4.29
C ARG A 62 2.70 -11.91 3.48
N PHE A 63 2.46 -10.76 4.12
CA PHE A 63 2.54 -9.47 3.45
C PHE A 63 3.92 -9.21 2.83
N GLU A 64 5.03 -9.49 3.54
CA GLU A 64 6.38 -9.35 2.97
C GLU A 64 6.60 -10.33 1.80
N THR A 65 6.09 -11.56 1.89
CA THR A 65 6.16 -12.55 0.81
C THR A 65 5.45 -12.05 -0.46
N LEU A 66 4.26 -11.47 -0.31
CA LEU A 66 3.48 -10.91 -1.43
C LEU A 66 4.22 -9.74 -2.09
N VAL A 67 4.81 -8.84 -1.28
CA VAL A 67 5.61 -7.72 -1.78
C VAL A 67 6.82 -8.25 -2.54
N TYR A 68 7.57 -9.18 -1.95
CA TYR A 68 8.76 -9.79 -2.53
C TYR A 68 8.46 -10.42 -3.91
N ASN A 69 7.41 -11.23 -3.99
CA ASN A 69 6.96 -11.87 -5.23
C ASN A 69 6.68 -10.83 -6.33
N LEU A 70 5.96 -9.75 -6.01
CA LEU A 70 5.66 -8.69 -6.99
C LEU A 70 6.89 -7.85 -7.37
N VAL A 71 7.80 -7.60 -6.44
CA VAL A 71 9.04 -6.84 -6.70
C VAL A 71 9.95 -7.62 -7.64
N LEU A 72 10.14 -8.92 -7.39
CA LEU A 72 11.02 -9.77 -8.18
C LEU A 72 10.33 -10.45 -9.38
N GLU A 73 9.04 -10.18 -9.57
CA GLU A 73 8.23 -10.80 -10.64
C GLU A 73 8.19 -12.34 -10.55
N ALA A 74 8.27 -12.87 -9.33
CA ALA A 74 8.07 -14.29 -9.02
C ALA A 74 6.58 -14.56 -8.71
N ASP A 75 6.04 -15.68 -9.19
CA ASP A 75 4.68 -16.16 -8.90
C ASP A 75 3.58 -15.10 -8.97
N VAL A 76 3.70 -14.17 -9.92
CA VAL A 76 2.87 -12.97 -10.04
C VAL A 76 1.39 -13.33 -10.20
N MET A 77 1.08 -14.39 -10.95
CA MET A 77 -0.30 -14.83 -11.18
C MET A 77 -0.96 -15.31 -9.90
N GLU A 78 -0.30 -16.19 -9.14
CA GLU A 78 -0.80 -16.73 -7.88
C GLU A 78 -0.92 -15.61 -6.82
N THR A 79 0.13 -14.79 -6.72
CA THR A 79 0.18 -13.64 -5.80
C THR A 79 -0.98 -12.68 -6.06
N ASN A 80 -1.28 -12.35 -7.32
CA ASN A 80 -2.42 -11.51 -7.65
C ASN A 80 -3.77 -12.17 -7.34
N ALA A 81 -3.91 -13.47 -7.60
CA ALA A 81 -5.13 -14.21 -7.29
C ALA A 81 -5.42 -14.20 -5.78
N GLU A 82 -4.39 -14.37 -4.95
CA GLU A 82 -4.52 -14.28 -3.49
C GLU A 82 -4.89 -12.86 -3.04
N ILE A 83 -4.24 -11.83 -3.59
CA ILE A 83 -4.58 -10.44 -3.27
C ILE A 83 -6.05 -10.16 -3.58
N SER A 84 -6.54 -10.61 -4.74
CA SER A 84 -7.95 -10.45 -5.13
C SER A 84 -8.89 -11.21 -4.20
N ALA A 85 -8.57 -12.46 -3.85
CA ALA A 85 -9.37 -13.25 -2.92
C ALA A 85 -9.42 -12.62 -1.51
N PHE A 86 -8.29 -12.08 -1.05
CA PHE A 86 -8.22 -11.37 0.22
C PHE A 86 -9.05 -10.08 0.20
N GLU A 87 -8.96 -9.29 -0.87
CA GLU A 87 -9.72 -8.05 -1.04
C GLU A 87 -11.24 -8.32 -1.06
N GLU A 88 -11.68 -9.36 -1.77
CA GLU A 88 -13.08 -9.74 -1.82
C GLU A 88 -13.60 -10.20 -0.46
N LYS A 89 -12.86 -11.09 0.22
CA LYS A 89 -13.23 -11.63 1.53
C LYS A 89 -13.27 -10.55 2.63
N ASN A 90 -12.40 -9.55 2.56
CA ASN A 90 -12.21 -8.57 3.63
C ASN A 90 -12.70 -7.16 3.28
N LYS A 91 -13.42 -6.98 2.17
CA LYS A 91 -13.83 -5.67 1.63
C LYS A 91 -14.38 -4.71 2.69
N GLU A 92 -15.32 -5.17 3.51
CA GLU A 92 -15.95 -4.35 4.56
C GLU A 92 -14.98 -3.95 5.67
N LEU A 93 -14.08 -4.86 6.08
CA LEU A 93 -13.03 -4.57 7.05
C LEU A 93 -12.04 -3.56 6.49
N ILE A 94 -11.63 -3.76 5.24
CA ILE A 94 -10.69 -2.89 4.54
C ILE A 94 -11.24 -1.46 4.46
N ASP A 95 -12.49 -1.29 4.06
CA ASP A 95 -13.10 0.03 3.87
C ASP A 95 -13.37 0.74 5.21
N ARG A 96 -13.74 -0.01 6.26
CA ARG A 96 -13.79 0.53 7.63
C ARG A 96 -12.43 1.03 8.08
N ASN A 97 -11.38 0.24 7.87
CA ASN A 97 -10.02 0.60 8.29
C ASN A 97 -9.44 1.79 7.53
N LYS A 98 -9.78 1.96 6.24
CA LYS A 98 -9.45 3.17 5.46
C LYS A 98 -10.09 4.41 6.09
N THR A 99 -11.40 4.35 6.35
CA THR A 99 -12.17 5.48 6.92
C THR A 99 -11.63 5.87 8.30
N SER A 100 -11.41 4.91 9.20
CA SER A 100 -10.88 5.20 10.54
C SER A 100 -9.47 5.78 10.53
N SER A 101 -8.65 5.43 9.53
CA SER A 101 -7.29 5.97 9.40
C SER A 101 -7.31 7.40 8.86
N MET A 102 -8.20 7.69 7.91
CA MET A 102 -8.43 9.04 7.37
C MET A 102 -8.92 10.01 8.46
N LEU A 103 -9.95 9.63 9.21
CA LEU A 103 -10.48 10.45 10.32
C LEU A 103 -9.41 10.76 11.38
N ARG A 104 -8.48 9.83 11.63
CA ARG A 104 -7.39 10.02 12.60
C ARG A 104 -6.35 11.01 12.10
N LEU A 105 -6.03 10.99 10.80
CA LEU A 105 -5.15 11.98 10.17
C LEU A 105 -5.79 13.36 10.18
N ASP A 106 -7.08 13.48 9.84
CA ASP A 106 -7.80 14.75 9.89
C ASP A 106 -7.79 15.35 11.30
N HIS A 107 -8.05 14.53 12.33
CA HIS A 107 -7.97 14.98 13.71
C HIS A 107 -6.56 15.46 14.10
N TYR A 108 -5.51 14.73 13.70
CA TYR A 108 -4.13 15.11 13.99
C TYR A 108 -3.72 16.41 13.26
N LEU A 109 -4.15 16.58 12.00
CA LEU A 109 -3.93 17.82 11.25
C LEU A 109 -4.66 19.00 11.89
N LEU A 110 -5.89 18.81 12.36
CA LEU A 110 -6.60 19.83 13.14
C LEU A 110 -5.85 20.17 14.43
N GLN A 111 -5.33 19.19 15.16
CA GLN A 111 -4.51 19.44 16.36
C GLN A 111 -3.24 20.24 16.03
N LEU A 112 -2.50 19.87 14.97
CA LEU A 112 -1.31 20.61 14.54
C LEU A 112 -1.66 22.03 14.08
N PHE A 113 -2.76 22.21 13.35
CA PHE A 113 -3.21 23.51 12.88
C PHE A 113 -3.62 24.42 14.05
N MET A 114 -4.33 23.87 15.04
CA MET A 114 -4.67 24.58 16.27
C MET A 114 -3.41 24.96 17.06
N LEU A 115 -2.41 24.08 17.14
CA LEU A 115 -1.11 24.41 17.77
C LEU A 115 -0.38 25.53 17.02
N TYR A 116 -0.37 25.49 15.70
CA TYR A 116 0.24 26.51 14.85
C TYR A 116 -0.44 27.87 15.00
N ILE A 117 -1.77 27.92 14.99
CA ILE A 117 -2.53 29.17 15.23
C ILE A 117 -2.23 29.73 16.63
N ASN A 118 -2.16 28.88 17.65
CA ASN A 118 -1.85 29.33 19.01
C ASN A 118 -0.40 29.82 19.17
N GLN A 119 0.52 29.44 18.28
CA GLN A 119 1.89 29.96 18.23
C GLN A 119 2.00 31.31 17.49
N GLU A 120 1.14 31.57 16.50
CA GLU A 120 1.08 32.85 15.76
C GLU A 120 0.31 33.95 16.53
N LEU A 121 -0.36 33.59 17.62
CA LEU A 121 -1.08 34.50 18.54
C LEU A 121 -0.28 34.84 19.82
N CYS A 122 1.00 34.46 19.90
CA CYS A 122 1.93 34.83 20.97
C CYS A 122 2.98 35.84 20.51
#